data_AF-A0A5C4T0T2-F1
#
_entry.id   AF-A0A5C4T0T2-F1
#
_cell.length_a   1.000
_cell.length_b   1.000
_cell.length_c   1.000
_cell.angle_alpha   90.00
_cell.angle_beta   90.00
_cell.angle_gamma   90.00
#
_symmetry.space_group_name_H-M   'P 1'
#
loop_
_entity.id
_entity.type
_entity.pdbx_description
1 polymer ?
#
loop_
_entity_poly.entity_id
_entity_poly.type
_entity_poly.pdbx_seq_one_letter_code
_entity_poly.pdbx_strand_id
1 'polypeptide(L)'
;MKINYDKRALEVTGITGNGGDYFASNFNNAEGWLKTAWVDAAGGTKAAKAGDALFTIAFKIKDDASLGDKVLTVVKQTDIDDFTFTDTSAVEMDKTLKAGKVKVSNAVVIAVTGVTVTPGTLSLAAGGAPGTLTAAVVPANATNAKVTWTSSNTS
;
A
#
# COMPACT_ATOMS: atom_id res chain seq x y z
N MET A 1 -9.48 18.28 8.93
CA MET A 1 -10.09 17.67 7.71
C MET A 1 -10.51 16.23 7.98
N LYS A 2 -11.73 15.85 7.56
CA LYS A 2 -12.27 14.49 7.60
C LYS A 2 -12.35 13.90 6.19
N ILE A 3 -11.75 12.74 5.99
CA ILE A 3 -11.75 12.01 4.72
C ILE A 3 -12.43 10.66 4.92
N ASN A 4 -13.40 10.34 4.05
CA ASN A 4 -14.03 9.03 3.97
C ASN A 4 -13.36 8.18 2.89
N TYR A 5 -13.32 6.86 3.12
CA TYR A 5 -12.78 5.87 2.19
C TYR A 5 -13.65 4.62 2.16
N ASP A 6 -13.47 3.79 1.14
CA ASP A 6 -14.16 2.50 1.02
C ASP A 6 -13.62 1.50 2.04
N LYS A 7 -14.28 1.42 3.20
CA LYS A 7 -13.93 0.47 4.27
C LYS A 7 -14.03 -1.01 3.90
N ARG A 8 -14.71 -1.36 2.80
CA ARG A 8 -14.72 -2.75 2.32
C ARG A 8 -13.44 -3.09 1.57
N ALA A 9 -12.78 -2.09 0.98
CA ALA A 9 -11.55 -2.28 0.20
C ALA A 9 -10.27 -1.89 0.95
N LEU A 10 -10.36 -0.90 1.84
CA LEU A 10 -9.19 -0.25 2.44
C LEU A 10 -9.26 -0.27 3.96
N GLU A 11 -8.09 -0.32 4.57
CA GLU A 11 -7.87 -0.17 6.00
C GLU A 11 -6.74 0.85 6.22
N VAL A 12 -6.98 1.89 7.01
CA VAL A 12 -5.92 2.83 7.39
C VAL A 12 -5.00 2.13 8.38
N THR A 13 -3.70 2.11 8.08
CA THR A 13 -2.66 1.52 8.94
C THR A 13 -1.72 2.56 9.55
N GLY A 14 -1.75 3.79 9.03
CA GLY A 14 -0.95 4.89 9.55
C GLY A 14 -1.29 6.21 8.89
N ILE A 15 -1.05 7.29 9.62
CA ILE A 15 -1.14 8.66 9.13
C ILE A 15 0.05 9.41 9.71
N THR A 16 0.82 10.08 8.86
CA THR A 16 2.03 10.82 9.26
C THR A 16 1.92 12.25 8.78
N GLY A 17 2.09 13.22 9.69
CA GLY A 17 2.16 14.64 9.35
C GLY A 17 3.51 14.99 8.73
N ASN A 18 3.50 15.88 7.74
CA ASN A 18 4.70 16.28 6.99
C ASN A 18 5.01 17.78 7.13
N GLY A 19 4.28 18.50 7.99
CA GLY A 19 4.45 19.94 8.21
C GLY A 19 3.76 20.43 9.49
N GLY A 20 3.87 21.73 9.74
CA GLY A 20 3.42 22.37 10.99
C GLY A 20 4.32 22.08 12.19
N ASP A 21 3.95 22.63 13.34
CA ASP A 21 4.58 22.31 14.64
C ASP A 21 3.92 21.10 15.29
N TYR A 22 2.60 20.99 15.12
CA TYR A 22 1.79 19.93 15.70
C TYR A 22 0.95 19.27 14.62
N PHE A 23 0.89 17.94 14.70
CA PHE A 23 0.03 17.13 13.86
C PHE A 23 -0.72 16.13 14.72
N ALA A 24 -2.03 16.02 14.51
CA ALA A 24 -2.88 15.02 15.12
C ALA A 24 -3.68 14.31 14.04
N SER A 25 -3.90 13.01 14.24
CA SER A 25 -4.74 12.21 13.36
C SER A 25 -5.52 11.18 14.14
N ASN A 26 -6.71 10.85 13.65
CA ASN A 26 -7.53 9.77 14.17
C ASN A 26 -8.24 9.08 13.01
N PHE A 27 -8.62 7.82 13.14
CA PHE A 27 -9.34 7.10 12.11
C PHE A 27 -10.22 6.00 12.70
N ASN A 28 -11.24 5.62 11.93
CA ASN A 28 -12.13 4.53 12.27
C ASN A 28 -12.31 3.61 11.04
N ASN A 29 -11.63 2.46 11.07
CA ASN A 29 -11.71 1.43 10.01
C ASN A 29 -13.08 0.75 9.92
N ALA A 30 -13.86 0.71 11.01
CA ALA A 30 -15.21 0.15 11.00
C ALA A 30 -16.22 1.11 10.34
N GLU A 31 -16.01 2.41 10.47
CA GLU A 31 -16.89 3.44 9.90
C GLU A 31 -16.42 3.97 8.54
N GLY A 32 -15.13 3.83 8.21
CA GLY A 32 -14.57 4.22 6.92
C GLY A 32 -14.20 5.69 6.82
N TRP A 33 -13.71 6.28 7.91
CA TRP A 33 -13.23 7.67 7.91
C TRP A 33 -11.90 7.83 8.64
N LEU A 34 -11.19 8.88 8.28
CA LEU A 34 -10.03 9.42 9.00
C LEU A 34 -10.16 10.93 9.17
N LYS A 35 -9.49 11.47 10.17
CA LYS A 35 -9.38 12.89 10.46
C LYS A 35 -7.92 13.27 10.65
N THR A 36 -7.54 14.43 10.13
CA THR A 36 -6.23 15.05 10.32
C THR A 36 -6.39 16.50 10.74
N ALA A 37 -5.46 16.96 11.58
CA ALA A 37 -5.31 18.35 11.97
C ALA A 37 -3.82 18.67 12.05
N TRP A 38 -3.44 19.81 11.51
CA TRP A 38 -2.09 20.38 11.61
C TRP A 38 -2.22 21.80 12.13
N VAL A 39 -1.29 22.22 12.98
CA VAL A 39 -1.26 23.57 13.56
C VAL A 39 0.17 24.10 13.51
N ASP A 40 0.32 25.35 13.07
CA ASP A 40 1.51 26.17 13.29
C ASP A 40 1.25 26.99 14.55
N ALA A 41 1.89 26.63 15.65
CA ALA A 41 1.62 27.25 16.95
C ALA A 41 2.35 28.59 17.11
N ALA A 42 3.32 28.89 16.25
CA ALA A 42 4.07 30.14 16.27
C ALA A 42 3.54 31.17 15.26
N GLY A 43 2.33 30.99 14.72
CA GLY A 43 1.62 32.02 13.96
C GLY A 43 2.27 32.39 12.63
N GLY A 44 2.88 31.43 11.93
CA GLY A 44 3.39 31.61 10.57
C GLY A 44 4.81 31.11 10.31
N THR A 45 5.51 30.60 11.31
CA THR A 45 6.91 30.13 11.15
C THR A 45 7.02 28.80 10.41
N LYS A 46 5.98 27.97 10.47
CA LYS A 46 5.86 26.68 9.77
C LYS A 46 4.52 26.55 9.04
N ALA A 47 3.96 27.67 8.61
CA ALA A 47 2.75 27.68 7.80
C ALA A 47 2.95 26.82 6.55
N ALA A 48 1.93 26.02 6.22
CA ALA A 48 1.92 25.24 5.00
C ALA A 48 1.96 26.17 3.78
N LYS A 49 2.83 25.87 2.82
CA LYS A 49 2.99 26.62 1.58
C LYS A 49 2.33 25.90 0.42
N ALA A 50 2.07 26.65 -0.65
CA ALA A 50 1.53 26.08 -1.87
C ALA A 50 2.47 24.98 -2.40
N GLY A 51 1.91 23.79 -2.62
CA GLY A 51 2.66 22.61 -3.09
C GLY A 51 3.17 21.68 -1.98
N ASP A 52 3.07 22.07 -0.71
CA ASP A 52 3.51 21.23 0.40
C ASP A 52 2.61 19.99 0.53
N ALA A 53 3.25 18.84 0.77
CA ALA A 53 2.55 17.66 1.25
C ALA A 53 2.24 17.87 2.73
N LEU A 54 0.96 17.90 3.11
CA LEU A 54 0.56 18.16 4.51
C LEU A 54 0.69 16.92 5.40
N PHE A 55 0.33 15.76 4.86
CA PHE A 55 0.39 14.47 5.54
C PHE A 55 0.37 13.33 4.52
N THR A 56 0.75 12.14 4.98
CA THR A 56 0.72 10.89 4.22
C THR A 56 -0.24 9.91 4.91
N ILE A 57 -1.04 9.19 4.12
CA ILE A 57 -1.90 8.09 4.62
C ILE A 57 -1.34 6.77 4.10
N ALA A 58 -1.15 5.82 5.00
CA ALA A 58 -0.88 4.43 4.66
C ALA A 58 -2.19 3.63 4.67
N PHE A 59 -2.50 2.99 3.55
CA PHE A 59 -3.62 2.06 3.42
C PHE A 59 -3.09 0.64 3.21
N LYS A 60 -3.67 -0.32 3.93
CA LYS A 60 -3.69 -1.72 3.52
C LYS A 60 -4.90 -1.93 2.60
N ILE A 61 -4.66 -2.52 1.43
CA ILE A 61 -5.73 -3.01 0.55
C ILE A 61 -6.11 -4.41 1.07
N LYS A 62 -7.42 -4.65 1.26
CA LYS A 62 -7.95 -5.92 1.75
C LYS A 62 -7.92 -6.98 0.64
N ASP A 63 -7.77 -8.24 1.02
CA ASP A 63 -7.63 -9.36 0.08
C ASP A 63 -8.88 -9.55 -0.80
N ASP A 64 -10.05 -9.18 -0.29
CA ASP A 64 -11.34 -9.24 -0.97
C ASP A 64 -11.76 -7.90 -1.60
N ALA A 65 -10.86 -6.89 -1.62
CA ALA A 65 -11.13 -5.60 -2.22
C ALA A 65 -11.47 -5.73 -3.71
N SER A 66 -12.64 -5.23 -4.10
CA SER A 66 -13.00 -5.19 -5.52
C SER A 66 -12.05 -4.28 -6.31
N LEU A 67 -11.70 -4.72 -7.52
CA LEU A 67 -10.83 -3.98 -8.44
C LEU A 67 -11.41 -2.59 -8.77
N GLY A 68 -10.52 -1.68 -9.16
CA GLY A 68 -10.86 -0.34 -9.62
C GLY A 68 -10.49 0.76 -8.64
N ASP A 69 -10.93 1.97 -8.97
CA ASP A 69 -10.61 3.17 -8.21
C ASP A 69 -11.48 3.27 -6.95
N LYS A 70 -10.83 3.48 -5.81
CA LYS A 70 -11.44 3.77 -4.51
C LYS A 70 -11.21 5.24 -4.20
N VAL A 71 -12.19 6.07 -4.54
CA VAL A 71 -12.12 7.52 -4.37
C VAL A 71 -12.17 7.88 -2.88
N LEU A 72 -11.30 8.80 -2.47
CA LEU A 72 -11.29 9.40 -1.14
C LEU A 72 -12.14 10.66 -1.17
N THR A 73 -13.08 10.81 -0.23
CA THR A 73 -14.06 11.90 -0.27
C THR A 73 -14.05 12.74 0.99
N VAL A 74 -14.34 14.02 0.85
CA VAL A 74 -14.72 14.91 1.96
C VAL A 74 -16.16 15.30 1.67
N VAL A 75 -17.09 14.77 2.47
CA VAL A 75 -18.52 14.82 2.15
C VAL A 75 -19.10 16.21 2.37
N LYS A 76 -18.75 16.86 3.49
CA LYS A 76 -19.26 18.18 3.84
C LYS A 76 -18.16 19.24 3.74
N GLN A 77 -17.87 19.68 2.53
CA GLN A 77 -16.77 20.63 2.28
C GLN A 77 -17.02 22.04 2.82
N THR A 78 -18.27 22.40 3.09
CA THR A 78 -18.65 23.70 3.68
C THR A 78 -18.80 23.65 5.20
N ASP A 79 -18.71 22.46 5.80
CA ASP A 79 -18.81 22.26 7.25
C ASP A 79 -17.40 22.30 7.83
N ILE A 80 -17.14 23.27 8.71
CA ILE A 80 -15.80 23.48 9.29
C ILE A 80 -15.33 22.31 10.15
N ASP A 81 -16.24 21.46 10.66
CA ASP A 81 -15.88 20.26 11.41
C ASP A 81 -15.29 19.16 10.51
N ASP A 82 -15.62 19.20 9.22
CA ASP A 82 -15.16 18.24 8.21
C ASP A 82 -14.06 18.84 7.32
N PHE A 83 -14.11 20.13 6.97
CA PHE A 83 -13.12 20.75 6.09
C PHE A 83 -12.89 22.25 6.39
N THR A 84 -11.89 22.52 7.22
CA THR A 84 -11.41 23.86 7.54
C THR A 84 -9.92 24.01 7.20
N PHE A 85 -9.56 25.20 6.72
CA PHE A 85 -8.19 25.71 6.59
C PHE A 85 -8.22 27.19 6.89
N THR A 86 -7.38 27.63 7.82
CA THR A 86 -7.22 29.05 8.15
C THR A 86 -5.86 29.57 7.72
N ASP A 87 -5.76 30.88 7.50
CA ASP A 87 -4.47 31.56 7.37
C ASP A 87 -3.77 31.72 8.74
N THR A 88 -2.63 32.41 8.75
CA THR A 88 -1.84 32.70 9.96
C THR A 88 -2.55 33.61 10.96
N SER A 89 -3.64 34.26 10.55
CA SER A 89 -4.51 35.10 11.38
C SER A 89 -5.78 34.36 11.82
N ALA A 90 -5.83 33.04 11.63
CA ALA A 90 -6.99 32.19 11.93
C ALA A 90 -8.27 32.55 11.14
N VAL A 91 -8.13 33.22 9.99
CA VAL A 91 -9.25 33.50 9.09
C VAL A 91 -9.46 32.32 8.15
N GLU A 92 -10.69 31.83 8.07
CA GLU A 92 -11.05 30.72 7.17
C GLU A 92 -10.80 31.10 5.70
N MET A 93 -10.09 30.24 4.97
CA MET A 93 -9.72 30.47 3.59
C MET A 93 -10.73 29.88 2.61
N ASP A 94 -10.79 30.43 1.39
CA ASP A 94 -11.42 29.77 0.27
C ASP A 94 -10.64 28.50 -0.10
N LYS A 95 -11.34 27.37 -0.16
CA LYS A 95 -10.74 26.05 -0.38
C LYS A 95 -11.29 25.44 -1.66
N THR A 96 -10.39 24.85 -2.45
CA THR A 96 -10.78 23.94 -3.53
C THR A 96 -10.29 22.54 -3.21
N LEU A 97 -11.19 21.55 -3.24
CA LEU A 97 -10.81 20.16 -3.05
C LEU A 97 -10.75 19.42 -4.38
N LYS A 98 -9.61 18.77 -4.64
CA LYS A 98 -9.49 17.74 -5.67
C LYS A 98 -9.39 16.38 -5.00
N ALA A 99 -10.41 15.55 -5.20
CA ALA A 99 -10.45 14.21 -4.59
C ALA A 99 -9.29 13.32 -5.08
N GLY A 100 -8.65 12.64 -4.13
CA GLY A 100 -7.67 11.58 -4.39
C GLY A 100 -8.33 10.21 -4.54
N LYS A 101 -7.54 9.20 -4.89
CA LYS A 101 -8.02 7.81 -5.01
C LYS A 101 -6.90 6.79 -4.73
N VAL A 102 -7.29 5.60 -4.30
CA VAL A 102 -6.45 4.40 -4.28
C VAL A 102 -6.94 3.46 -5.37
N LYS A 103 -6.08 3.02 -6.28
CA LYS A 103 -6.45 2.07 -7.34
C LYS A 103 -6.14 0.65 -6.90
N VAL A 104 -7.15 -0.19 -6.82
CA VAL A 104 -7.00 -1.64 -6.59
C VAL A 104 -6.87 -2.33 -7.95
N SER A 105 -5.78 -3.04 -8.17
CA SER A 105 -5.51 -3.78 -9.40
C SER A 105 -5.08 -5.21 -9.08
N ASN A 106 -5.21 -6.13 -10.04
CA ASN A 106 -4.65 -7.46 -9.90
C ASN A 106 -3.14 -7.38 -9.63
N ALA A 107 -2.66 -8.24 -8.74
CA ALA A 107 -1.23 -8.51 -8.65
C ALA A 107 -0.74 -9.02 -10.01
N VAL A 108 0.40 -8.51 -10.46
CA VAL A 108 1.04 -9.00 -11.68
C VAL A 108 1.52 -10.42 -11.42
N VAL A 109 0.87 -11.40 -12.04
CA VAL A 109 1.30 -12.80 -11.99
C VAL A 109 2.29 -13.04 -13.13
N ILE A 110 3.52 -13.40 -12.77
CA ILE A 110 4.57 -13.80 -13.71
C ILE A 110 4.55 -15.32 -13.77
N ALA A 111 4.00 -15.84 -14.87
CA ALA A 111 3.88 -17.28 -15.07
C ALA A 111 5.24 -17.94 -15.31
N VAL A 112 5.39 -19.17 -14.82
CA VAL A 112 6.51 -20.04 -15.22
C VAL A 112 6.32 -20.42 -16.68
N THR A 113 7.38 -20.24 -17.46
CA THR A 113 7.41 -20.56 -18.91
C THR A 113 8.35 -21.71 -19.23
N GLY A 114 9.28 -22.04 -18.32
CA GLY A 114 10.19 -23.15 -18.51
C GLY A 114 10.79 -23.65 -17.20
N VAL A 115 11.15 -24.94 -17.20
CA VAL A 115 11.92 -25.58 -16.14
C VAL A 115 13.00 -26.42 -16.81
N THR A 116 14.25 -26.26 -16.37
CA THR A 116 15.38 -27.06 -16.83
C THR A 116 16.03 -27.77 -15.65
N VAL A 117 16.34 -29.06 -15.80
CA VAL A 117 17.05 -29.85 -14.79
C VAL A 117 18.43 -30.22 -15.33
N THR A 118 19.46 -30.09 -14.49
CA THR A 118 20.85 -30.39 -14.88
C THR A 118 21.58 -31.14 -13.75
N PRO A 119 22.26 -32.26 -14.06
CA PRO A 119 22.27 -32.94 -15.37
C PRO A 119 20.93 -33.62 -15.68
N GLY A 120 20.62 -33.83 -16.96
CA GLY A 120 19.37 -34.51 -17.38
C GLY A 120 19.37 -36.01 -17.09
N THR A 121 20.54 -36.60 -16.92
CA THR A 121 20.76 -37.99 -16.49
C THR A 121 21.92 -38.02 -15.50
N LEU A 122 21.83 -38.90 -14.50
CA LEU A 122 22.85 -39.05 -13.47
C LEU A 122 23.03 -40.53 -13.15
N SER A 123 24.25 -41.03 -13.23
CA SER A 123 24.61 -42.41 -12.91
C SER A 123 25.36 -42.45 -11.58
N LEU A 124 24.91 -43.32 -10.67
CA LEU A 124 25.49 -43.49 -9.35
C LEU A 124 25.88 -44.95 -9.15
N ALA A 125 27.01 -45.20 -8.49
CA ALA A 125 27.43 -46.54 -8.07
C ALA A 125 26.84 -46.86 -6.69
N ALA A 126 26.48 -48.13 -6.46
CA ALA A 126 25.99 -48.58 -5.16
C ALA A 126 27.06 -48.34 -4.06
N GLY A 127 26.67 -47.68 -2.97
CA GLY A 127 27.59 -47.27 -1.90
C GLY A 127 28.52 -46.10 -2.24
N GLY A 128 28.37 -45.49 -3.43
CA GLY A 128 29.15 -44.34 -3.87
C GLY A 128 28.67 -43.00 -3.30
N ALA A 129 29.31 -41.91 -3.73
CA ALA A 129 28.94 -40.56 -3.33
C ALA A 129 27.55 -40.15 -3.88
N PRO A 130 26.82 -39.27 -3.18
CA PRO A 130 25.53 -38.79 -3.64
C PRO A 130 25.66 -37.93 -4.91
N GLY A 131 24.64 -38.05 -5.77
CA GLY A 131 24.47 -37.19 -6.93
C GLY A 131 23.71 -35.91 -6.60
N THR A 132 23.90 -34.84 -7.38
CA THR A 132 23.14 -33.57 -7.22
C THR A 132 22.44 -33.23 -8.52
N LEU A 133 21.15 -32.91 -8.43
CA LEU A 133 20.35 -32.33 -9.52
C LEU A 133 20.06 -30.87 -9.20
N THR A 134 20.17 -30.01 -10.19
CA THR A 134 19.82 -28.59 -10.09
C THR A 134 18.64 -28.32 -11.00
N ALA A 135 17.59 -27.67 -10.49
CA ALA A 135 16.49 -27.15 -11.29
C ALA A 135 16.62 -25.63 -11.43
N ALA A 136 16.37 -25.11 -12.63
CA ALA A 136 16.21 -23.69 -12.90
C ALA A 136 14.82 -23.42 -13.47
N VAL A 137 14.11 -22.45 -12.87
CA VAL A 137 12.77 -22.02 -13.27
C VAL A 137 12.88 -20.69 -14.02
N VAL A 138 12.20 -20.57 -15.16
CA VAL A 138 12.23 -19.38 -16.02
C VAL A 138 10.83 -18.78 -16.15
N PRO A 139 10.67 -17.45 -15.98
CA PRO A 139 11.70 -16.50 -15.55
C PRO A 139 12.04 -16.67 -14.07
N ALA A 140 13.23 -16.20 -13.66
CA ALA A 140 13.70 -16.30 -12.28
C ALA A 140 12.82 -15.53 -11.27
N ASN A 141 12.04 -14.55 -11.75
CA ASN A 141 11.08 -13.78 -10.96
C ASN A 141 9.63 -14.27 -11.12
N ALA A 142 9.42 -15.53 -11.57
CA ALA A 142 8.09 -16.12 -11.59
C ALA A 142 7.43 -16.03 -10.20
N THR A 143 6.13 -15.73 -10.16
CA THR A 143 5.37 -15.52 -8.92
C THR A 143 5.43 -16.74 -8.00
N ASN A 144 5.58 -17.94 -8.57
CA ASN A 144 5.84 -19.16 -7.82
C ASN A 144 6.94 -19.97 -8.52
N ALA A 145 8.15 -19.96 -7.95
CA ALA A 145 9.31 -20.70 -8.44
C ALA A 145 9.66 -21.94 -7.58
N LYS A 146 8.72 -22.43 -6.75
CA LYS A 146 8.95 -23.63 -5.93
C LYS A 146 9.09 -24.88 -6.79
N VAL A 147 10.07 -25.72 -6.47
CA VAL A 147 10.32 -27.02 -7.13
C VAL A 147 10.08 -28.14 -6.11
N THR A 148 9.29 -29.15 -6.49
CA THR A 148 9.07 -30.38 -5.72
C THR A 148 9.65 -31.55 -6.50
N TRP A 149 10.50 -32.35 -5.85
CA TRP A 149 11.13 -33.53 -6.43
C TRP A 149 10.39 -34.80 -6.01
N THR A 150 10.18 -35.72 -6.94
CA THR A 150 9.64 -37.06 -6.66
C THR A 150 10.50 -38.11 -7.37
N SER A 151 10.62 -39.29 -6.77
CA SER A 151 11.26 -40.44 -7.39
C SER A 151 10.21 -41.51 -7.65
N SER A 152 10.21 -42.08 -8.85
CA SER A 152 9.41 -43.27 -9.15
C SER A 152 9.99 -44.53 -8.49
N ASN A 153 11.26 -44.50 -8.07
CA ASN A 153 11.88 -45.55 -7.28
C ASN A 153 12.24 -45.04 -5.87
N THR A 154 11.53 -45.53 -4.87
CA THR A 154 11.70 -45.12 -3.47
C THR A 154 12.59 -46.07 -2.66
N SER A 155 13.21 -47.09 -3.28
CA SER A 155 13.93 -48.16 -2.57
C SER A 155 15.11 -48.73 -3.35
#